data_AF-A0A8J6A2Q4-F1
#
_entry.id   AF-A0A8J6A2Q4-F1
#
_cell.length_a   1.000
_cell.length_b   1.000
_cell.length_c   1.000
_cell.angle_alpha   90.00
_cell.angle_beta   90.00
_cell.angle_gamma   90.00
#
_symmetry.space_group_name_H-M   'P 1'
#
loop_
_entity.id
_entity.type
_entity.pdbx_description
1 polymer ?
#
loop_
_entity_poly.entity_id
_entity_poly.type
_entity_poly.pdbx_seq_one_letter_code
_entity_poly.pdbx_strand_id
1 'polypeptide(L)'
;MMAAAAWRSLLPVIMISIFMVYEEWVSFPSCKCLPSTTYNPDKHVENVDDSLEDLKVMMVANLLLLGSEAGFVNLYFRDYYMSKFFKKSFQSLNPDMLLVLGDVSAKGSELSRTKWLSVLHQFDNMLGPFLDLPLHVILGDRDVGECSGLCANSVNWIARNFPGLDSSGCGAFKISNISFVSLNAVALLCGNNKLRFDVEKAIERESVDLQMEIEGMDEANNGFGMFSEMSNDFRWRVNAMKSGSGPVLLLHFPLYQSGKTHIAEGSTFRSLIHRAKFQLQHSASNMAFLNHVNGIYACFSGTGPYDLSQTVPPNATEYIFHALKPRIIFSAHTQEFSDHTHPDGTREVTIPAMTWKVRDDPGFIVATFQRNKSAVSVTYCSVARESHILIAYTLALVLFLFFIFVSNTLEPKGLS
;
A
#
# COMPACT_ATOMS: atom_id res chain seq x y z
N MET A 1 35.91 -34.63 29.38
CA MET A 1 36.00 -33.19 29.71
C MET A 1 36.17 -32.29 28.49
N MET A 2 37.03 -32.60 27.51
CA MET A 2 37.22 -31.73 26.32
C MET A 2 35.96 -31.53 25.46
N ALA A 3 35.14 -32.57 25.24
CA ALA A 3 33.90 -32.44 24.46
C ALA A 3 32.85 -31.52 25.13
N ALA A 4 32.76 -31.54 26.46
CA ALA A 4 31.86 -30.69 27.23
C ALA A 4 32.34 -29.22 27.27
N ALA A 5 33.65 -28.99 27.28
CA ALA A 5 34.24 -27.65 27.19
C ALA A 5 34.08 -27.04 25.78
N ALA A 6 34.25 -27.83 24.72
CA ALA A 6 34.04 -27.38 23.35
C ALA A 6 32.57 -26.98 23.08
N TRP A 7 31.60 -27.75 23.59
CA TRP A 7 30.17 -27.44 23.44
C TRP A 7 29.75 -26.14 24.14
N ARG A 8 30.37 -25.82 25.29
CA ARG A 8 30.12 -24.57 26.03
C ARG A 8 30.52 -23.33 25.23
N SER A 9 31.57 -23.40 24.42
CA SER A 9 31.99 -22.28 23.57
C SER A 9 31.29 -22.25 22.20
N LEU A 10 30.85 -23.40 21.69
CA LEU A 10 30.25 -23.52 20.35
C LEU A 10 28.76 -23.16 20.34
N LEU A 11 28.03 -23.45 21.42
CA LEU A 11 26.57 -23.27 21.46
C LEU A 11 26.10 -21.81 21.30
N PRO A 12 26.73 -20.80 21.94
CA PRO A 12 26.37 -19.40 21.69
C PRO A 12 26.56 -18.99 20.22
N VAL A 13 27.62 -19.46 19.58
CA VAL A 13 27.90 -19.20 18.16
C VAL A 13 26.83 -19.83 17.28
N ILE A 14 26.43 -21.07 17.57
CA ILE A 14 25.33 -21.75 16.89
C ILE A 14 24.03 -20.97 17.06
N MET A 15 23.69 -20.54 18.28
CA MET A 15 22.47 -19.77 18.56
C MET A 15 22.44 -18.44 17.81
N ILE A 16 23.55 -17.70 17.80
CA ILE A 16 23.67 -16.44 17.04
C ILE A 16 23.52 -16.71 15.54
N SER A 17 24.13 -17.79 15.04
CA SER A 17 24.06 -18.16 13.62
C SER A 17 22.64 -18.55 13.21
N ILE A 18 21.94 -19.36 14.01
CA ILE A 18 20.52 -19.71 13.78
C ILE A 18 19.66 -18.45 13.79
N PHE A 19 19.91 -17.53 14.72
CA PHE A 19 19.16 -16.29 14.82
C PHE A 19 19.40 -15.39 13.60
N MET A 20 20.64 -15.26 13.13
CA MET A 20 20.95 -14.53 11.88
C MET A 20 20.24 -15.13 10.67
N VAL A 21 20.21 -16.47 10.57
CA VAL A 21 19.49 -17.18 9.50
C VAL A 21 17.98 -16.96 9.61
N TYR A 22 17.41 -17.02 10.82
CA TYR A 22 16.00 -16.73 11.05
C TYR A 22 15.65 -15.29 10.65
N GLU A 23 16.47 -14.32 11.08
CA GLU A 23 16.33 -12.91 10.74
C GLU A 23 16.36 -12.65 9.24
N GLU A 24 17.22 -13.35 8.52
CA GLU A 24 17.30 -13.25 7.07
C GLU A 24 16.07 -13.88 6.40
N TRP A 25 15.66 -15.06 6.85
CA TRP A 25 14.51 -15.80 6.30
C TRP A 25 13.19 -15.08 6.52
N VAL A 26 12.94 -14.59 7.74
CA VAL A 26 11.70 -13.90 8.13
C VAL A 26 11.50 -12.58 7.39
N SER A 27 12.59 -12.06 6.79
CA SER A 27 12.55 -10.83 6.00
C SER A 27 12.04 -11.01 4.57
N PHE A 28 11.94 -12.25 4.07
CA PHE A 28 11.36 -12.51 2.76
C PHE A 28 9.83 -12.44 2.80
N PRO A 29 9.18 -11.81 1.80
CA PRO A 29 7.73 -11.76 1.73
C PRO A 29 7.14 -13.14 1.40
N SER A 30 5.96 -13.41 1.93
CA SER A 30 5.14 -14.58 1.58
C SER A 30 3.98 -14.15 0.69
N CYS A 31 3.96 -14.63 -0.56
CA CYS A 31 3.08 -14.13 -1.61
C CYS A 31 2.07 -15.19 -2.07
N LYS A 32 0.83 -14.76 -2.33
CA LYS A 32 -0.29 -15.59 -2.82
C LYS A 32 -0.95 -14.89 -4.01
N CYS A 33 -1.00 -15.59 -5.15
CA CYS A 33 -1.70 -15.10 -6.33
C CYS A 33 -3.22 -15.17 -6.10
N LEU A 34 -3.93 -14.10 -6.46
CA LEU A 34 -5.38 -14.02 -6.30
C LEU A 34 -6.08 -14.45 -7.59
N PRO A 35 -7.20 -15.18 -7.50
CA PRO A 35 -7.97 -15.57 -8.68
C PRO A 35 -8.44 -14.33 -9.44
N SER A 36 -8.20 -14.28 -10.74
CA SER A 36 -8.74 -13.24 -11.61
C SER A 36 -10.23 -13.48 -11.79
N THR A 37 -11.07 -12.47 -11.53
CA THR A 37 -12.51 -12.52 -11.77
C THR A 37 -12.86 -12.49 -13.25
N THR A 38 -11.87 -12.32 -14.14
CA THR A 38 -12.03 -12.34 -15.59
C THR A 38 -11.60 -13.69 -16.18
N TYR A 39 -12.33 -14.77 -15.85
CA TYR A 39 -12.13 -16.08 -16.49
C TYR A 39 -13.35 -16.43 -17.35
N ASN A 40 -13.18 -16.32 -18.68
CA ASN A 40 -14.13 -16.85 -19.66
C ASN A 40 -13.54 -18.19 -20.15
N PRO A 41 -14.18 -19.35 -19.89
CA PRO A 41 -13.57 -20.67 -20.05
C PRO A 41 -13.65 -21.21 -21.48
N ASP A 42 -13.43 -20.39 -22.50
CA ASP A 42 -13.37 -20.85 -23.89
C ASP A 42 -12.44 -19.96 -24.72
N LYS A 43 -11.17 -20.36 -24.79
CA LYS A 43 -10.38 -20.31 -26.03
C LYS A 43 -9.07 -21.08 -25.88
N HIS A 44 -8.84 -21.89 -26.90
CA HIS A 44 -7.81 -22.90 -27.02
C HIS A 44 -6.39 -22.43 -26.65
N VAL A 45 -5.65 -23.38 -26.08
CA VAL A 45 -4.20 -23.35 -25.89
C VAL A 45 -3.52 -23.26 -27.26
N GLU A 46 -3.02 -22.08 -27.60
CA GLU A 46 -1.97 -21.93 -28.60
C GLU A 46 -0.69 -21.50 -27.88
N ASN A 47 0.35 -22.31 -28.05
CA ASN A 47 1.71 -22.01 -27.61
C ASN A 47 2.22 -20.83 -28.45
N VAL A 48 2.45 -19.67 -27.82
CA VAL A 48 3.05 -18.51 -28.49
C VAL A 48 4.10 -17.88 -27.58
N ASP A 49 5.34 -18.08 -28.01
CA ASP A 49 6.58 -17.31 -27.90
C ASP A 49 6.93 -16.50 -26.63
N ASP A 50 8.15 -16.74 -26.19
CA ASP A 50 8.73 -16.48 -24.87
C ASP A 50 9.63 -15.22 -24.89
N SER A 51 9.11 -14.07 -25.32
CA SER A 51 9.97 -12.87 -25.49
C SER A 51 9.34 -11.48 -25.25
N LEU A 52 8.17 -11.37 -24.60
CA LEU A 52 7.65 -10.06 -24.15
C LEU A 52 7.47 -10.09 -22.63
N GLU A 53 8.38 -9.43 -21.91
CA GLU A 53 8.31 -9.34 -20.45
C GLU A 53 7.03 -8.61 -19.99
N ASP A 54 6.30 -9.24 -19.09
CA ASP A 54 5.14 -8.67 -18.39
C ASP A 54 5.57 -7.55 -17.45
N LEU A 55 4.79 -6.47 -17.35
CA LEU A 55 5.09 -5.38 -16.42
C LEU A 55 4.68 -5.78 -14.99
N LYS A 56 5.65 -5.89 -14.09
CA LYS A 56 5.45 -6.15 -12.65
C LYS A 56 5.55 -4.86 -11.85
N VAL A 57 4.43 -4.48 -11.24
CA VAL A 57 4.35 -3.27 -10.42
C VAL A 57 4.17 -3.66 -8.96
N MET A 58 5.15 -3.35 -8.11
CA MET A 58 5.02 -3.45 -6.66
C MET A 58 4.27 -2.22 -6.14
N MET A 59 3.22 -2.43 -5.35
CA MET A 59 2.41 -1.34 -4.82
C MET A 59 2.28 -1.44 -3.30
N VAL A 60 2.61 -0.36 -2.61
CA VAL A 60 2.57 -0.22 -1.15
C VAL A 60 1.73 0.98 -0.76
N ALA A 61 1.26 1.05 0.49
CA ALA A 61 0.49 2.18 0.99
C ALA A 61 0.70 2.39 2.49
N ASN A 62 0.36 3.58 2.99
CA ASN A 62 0.33 3.90 4.42
C ASN A 62 1.65 3.53 5.13
N LEU A 63 2.76 4.12 4.68
CA LEU A 63 4.07 3.92 5.31
C LEU A 63 4.13 4.56 6.71
N LEU A 64 3.40 5.67 6.88
CA LEU A 64 3.19 6.38 8.14
C LEU A 64 4.51 6.75 8.83
N LEU A 65 5.40 7.37 8.07
CA LEU A 65 6.68 7.85 8.54
C LEU A 65 6.51 9.04 9.49
N LEU A 66 7.26 9.06 10.59
CA LEU A 66 7.15 10.07 11.64
C LEU A 66 8.18 11.21 11.49
N GLY A 67 9.14 11.06 10.56
CA GLY A 67 10.22 12.02 10.35
C GLY A 67 10.99 12.29 11.63
N SER A 68 11.15 13.57 11.97
CA SER A 68 11.86 14.00 13.19
C SER A 68 11.17 13.60 14.50
N GLU A 69 9.89 13.21 14.46
CA GLU A 69 9.14 12.76 15.65
C GLU A 69 9.29 11.24 15.89
N ALA A 70 10.05 10.54 15.04
CA ALA A 70 10.28 9.12 15.20
C ALA A 70 11.13 8.82 16.44
N GLY A 71 10.53 8.14 17.42
CA GLY A 71 11.26 7.60 18.58
C GLY A 71 12.19 6.44 18.23
N PHE A 72 13.01 6.03 19.20
CA PHE A 72 14.04 4.99 19.05
C PHE A 72 13.52 3.67 18.45
N VAL A 73 12.37 3.18 18.95
CA VAL A 73 11.75 1.93 18.46
C VAL A 73 11.35 2.03 16.99
N ASN A 74 10.89 3.19 16.54
CA ASN A 74 10.56 3.37 15.13
C ASN A 74 11.83 3.35 14.28
N LEU A 75 12.82 4.18 14.62
CA LEU A 75 14.03 4.36 13.81
C LEU A 75 14.90 3.10 13.72
N TYR A 76 15.17 2.44 14.84
CA TYR A 76 16.15 1.35 14.89
C TYR A 76 15.56 -0.05 14.80
N PHE A 77 14.25 -0.19 14.97
CA PHE A 77 13.57 -1.48 14.88
C PHE A 77 12.58 -1.47 13.71
N ARG A 78 11.47 -0.74 13.81
CA ARG A 78 10.40 -0.82 12.80
C ARG A 78 10.85 -0.41 11.41
N ASP A 79 11.49 0.75 11.28
CA ASP A 79 11.92 1.28 9.98
C ASP A 79 13.11 0.48 9.41
N TYR A 80 13.99 -0.04 10.27
CA TYR A 80 15.03 -0.99 9.88
C TYR A 80 14.44 -2.24 9.23
N TYR A 81 13.43 -2.85 9.85
CA TYR A 81 12.76 -4.02 9.27
C TYR A 81 11.97 -3.67 8.01
N MET A 82 11.26 -2.54 7.97
CA MET A 82 10.57 -2.12 6.76
C MET A 82 11.55 -1.97 5.60
N SER A 83 12.69 -1.32 5.80
CA SER A 83 13.75 -1.20 4.78
C SER A 83 14.28 -2.57 4.35
N LYS A 84 14.51 -3.48 5.31
CA LYS A 84 14.92 -4.86 5.02
C LYS A 84 13.87 -5.63 4.22
N PHE A 85 12.59 -5.47 4.54
CA PHE A 85 11.48 -6.09 3.81
C PHE A 85 11.37 -5.55 2.38
N PHE A 86 11.52 -4.24 2.17
CA PHE A 86 11.62 -3.67 0.82
C PHE A 86 12.76 -4.33 0.07
N LYS A 87 13.99 -4.31 0.62
CA LYS A 87 15.16 -4.94 0.01
C LYS A 87 14.94 -6.39 -0.38
N LYS A 88 14.37 -7.19 0.51
CA LYS A 88 14.09 -8.61 0.25
C LYS A 88 12.98 -8.82 -0.78
N SER A 89 11.97 -7.97 -0.77
CA SER A 89 10.88 -8.00 -1.75
C SER A 89 11.37 -7.66 -3.15
N PHE A 90 12.22 -6.64 -3.31
CA PHE A 90 12.84 -6.32 -4.59
C PHE A 90 13.74 -7.47 -5.08
N GLN A 91 14.55 -8.05 -4.19
CA GLN A 91 15.41 -9.18 -4.51
C GLN A 91 14.64 -10.42 -4.98
N SER A 92 13.50 -10.73 -4.35
CA SER A 92 12.75 -11.96 -4.66
C SER A 92 11.72 -11.81 -5.78
N LEU A 93 11.11 -10.63 -5.91
CA LEU A 93 10.00 -10.41 -6.85
C LEU A 93 10.44 -9.73 -8.15
N ASN A 94 11.58 -9.04 -8.13
CA ASN A 94 12.14 -8.28 -9.25
C ASN A 94 11.09 -7.42 -9.98
N PRO A 95 10.44 -6.46 -9.29
CA PRO A 95 9.46 -5.58 -9.91
C PRO A 95 10.14 -4.53 -10.82
N ASP A 96 9.41 -4.10 -11.84
CA ASP A 96 9.86 -3.08 -12.80
C ASP A 96 9.53 -1.66 -12.34
N MET A 97 8.62 -1.51 -11.38
CA MET A 97 8.12 -0.23 -10.89
C MET A 97 7.64 -0.34 -9.43
N LEU A 98 7.81 0.74 -8.67
CA LEU A 98 7.22 0.93 -7.34
C LEU A 98 6.14 2.02 -7.37
N LEU A 99 4.96 1.71 -6.85
CA LEU A 99 3.89 2.67 -6.57
C LEU A 99 3.64 2.79 -5.08
N VAL A 100 3.53 4.02 -4.57
CA VAL A 100 3.18 4.30 -3.18
C VAL A 100 1.83 5.02 -3.13
N LEU A 101 0.80 4.35 -2.61
CA LEU A 101 -0.58 4.82 -2.58
C LEU A 101 -0.87 5.69 -1.34
N GLY A 102 -0.10 6.76 -1.15
CA GLY A 102 -0.35 7.80 -0.14
C GLY A 102 -0.05 7.40 1.30
N ASP A 103 -0.27 8.38 2.18
CA ASP A 103 0.06 8.31 3.61
C ASP A 103 1.53 7.93 3.82
N VAL A 104 2.41 8.65 3.11
CA VAL A 104 3.86 8.55 3.31
C VAL A 104 4.18 9.02 4.72
N SER A 105 3.63 10.15 5.13
CA SER A 105 3.79 10.71 6.48
C SER A 105 2.63 10.31 7.40
N ALA A 106 2.93 10.06 8.68
CA ALA A 106 1.90 9.81 9.69
C ALA A 106 1.14 11.09 10.13
N LYS A 107 1.75 12.26 9.96
CA LYS A 107 1.22 13.57 10.41
C LYS A 107 1.57 14.69 9.45
N GLY A 108 1.73 14.35 8.18
CA GLY A 108 2.30 15.22 7.18
C GLY A 108 1.68 16.62 7.14
N SER A 109 0.36 16.69 7.12
CA SER A 109 -0.38 17.94 7.04
C SER A 109 -0.13 18.90 8.22
N GLU A 110 0.32 18.37 9.35
CA GLU A 110 0.63 19.12 10.56
C GLU A 110 2.09 19.59 10.61
N LEU A 111 2.96 19.07 9.74
CA LEU A 111 4.39 19.34 9.77
C LEU A 111 4.73 20.68 9.11
N SER A 112 5.74 21.35 9.68
CA SER A 112 6.43 22.43 8.97
C SER A 112 7.21 21.87 7.77
N ARG A 113 7.49 22.74 6.79
CA ARG A 113 8.31 22.38 5.61
C ARG A 113 9.65 21.76 5.98
N THR A 114 10.29 22.22 7.06
CA THR A 114 11.57 21.68 7.54
C THR A 114 11.42 20.29 8.16
N LYS A 115 10.39 20.05 8.97
CA LYS A 115 10.11 18.72 9.53
C LYS A 115 9.72 17.70 8.46
N TRP A 116 9.03 18.15 7.41
CA TRP A 116 8.67 17.30 6.28
C TRP A 116 9.90 16.80 5.51
N LEU A 117 10.97 17.59 5.39
CA LEU A 117 12.23 17.11 4.80
C LEU A 117 12.80 15.88 5.56
N SER A 118 12.61 15.82 6.89
CA SER A 118 13.00 14.65 7.67
C SER A 118 12.16 13.42 7.33
N VAL A 119 10.89 13.60 6.95
CA VAL A 119 10.04 12.51 6.44
C VAL A 119 10.56 12.02 5.09
N LEU A 120 10.91 12.93 4.17
CA LEU A 120 11.45 12.56 2.86
C LEU A 120 12.79 11.83 2.99
N HIS A 121 13.67 12.27 3.90
CA HIS A 121 14.93 11.57 4.17
C HIS A 121 14.68 10.17 4.78
N GLN A 122 13.69 10.02 5.66
CA GLN A 122 13.31 8.71 6.19
C GLN A 122 12.72 7.81 5.10
N PHE A 123 11.93 8.38 4.19
CA PHE A 123 11.33 7.69 3.05
C PHE A 123 12.41 7.16 2.09
N ASP A 124 13.37 8.01 1.73
CA ASP A 124 14.53 7.66 0.92
C ASP A 124 15.36 6.53 1.56
N ASN A 125 15.71 6.67 2.84
CA ASN A 125 16.43 5.61 3.57
C ASN A 125 15.66 4.29 3.66
N MET A 126 14.33 4.35 3.80
CA MET A 126 13.48 3.16 3.88
C MET A 126 13.47 2.42 2.53
N LEU A 127 13.28 3.15 1.43
CA LEU A 127 13.27 2.56 0.09
C LEU A 127 14.69 2.20 -0.39
N GLY A 128 15.75 2.80 0.16
CA GLY A 128 17.13 2.42 -0.13
C GLY A 128 17.54 2.64 -1.60
N PRO A 129 18.47 1.85 -2.16
CA PRO A 129 19.00 2.05 -3.52
C PRO A 129 18.01 1.69 -4.64
N PHE A 130 16.76 1.33 -4.32
CA PHE A 130 15.76 0.92 -5.33
C PHE A 130 15.10 2.12 -6.03
N LEU A 131 15.60 3.34 -5.81
CA LEU A 131 15.19 4.54 -6.56
C LEU A 131 15.64 4.54 -8.03
N ASP A 132 16.47 3.57 -8.45
CA ASP A 132 16.77 3.37 -9.88
C ASP A 132 15.55 2.83 -10.66
N LEU A 133 14.55 2.29 -9.96
CA LEU A 133 13.28 1.89 -10.56
C LEU A 133 12.35 3.09 -10.70
N PRO A 134 11.51 3.13 -11.76
CA PRO A 134 10.38 4.04 -11.83
C PRO A 134 9.57 4.05 -10.52
N LEU A 135 9.44 5.22 -9.93
CA LEU A 135 8.69 5.46 -8.70
C LEU A 135 7.58 6.47 -8.99
N HIS A 136 6.37 6.17 -8.54
CA HIS A 136 5.28 7.15 -8.49
C HIS A 136 4.59 7.10 -7.13
N VAL A 137 4.33 8.27 -6.56
CA VAL A 137 3.73 8.41 -5.22
C VAL A 137 2.48 9.27 -5.36
N ILE A 138 1.36 8.83 -4.81
CA ILE A 138 0.13 9.62 -4.73
C ILE A 138 -0.01 10.23 -3.34
N LEU A 139 -0.90 11.21 -3.18
CA LEU A 139 -1.13 11.88 -1.90
C LEU A 139 -2.23 11.20 -1.08
N GLY A 140 -1.98 10.99 0.22
CA GLY A 140 -2.98 10.55 1.20
C GLY A 140 -3.49 11.69 2.09
N ASP A 141 -4.49 11.42 2.93
CA ASP A 141 -5.05 12.44 3.82
C ASP A 141 -4.10 12.85 4.93
N ARG A 142 -3.26 11.95 5.44
CA ARG A 142 -2.23 12.35 6.41
C ARG A 142 -1.14 13.20 5.78
N ASP A 143 -0.96 13.12 4.47
CA ASP A 143 -0.02 13.95 3.76
C ASP A 143 -0.55 15.38 3.62
N VAL A 144 -1.77 15.55 3.11
CA VAL A 144 -2.32 16.88 2.73
C VAL A 144 -3.34 17.48 3.69
N GLY A 145 -3.94 16.67 4.57
CA GLY A 145 -4.87 17.08 5.62
C GLY A 145 -6.34 16.89 5.26
N GLU A 146 -7.21 17.35 6.16
CA GLU A 146 -8.66 17.37 5.97
C GLU A 146 -9.13 18.57 5.15
N CYS A 147 -10.41 18.58 4.77
CA CYS A 147 -11.01 19.64 3.97
C CYS A 147 -10.90 21.05 4.56
N SER A 148 -10.84 21.19 5.89
CA SER A 148 -10.70 22.49 6.53
C SER A 148 -9.30 23.10 6.31
N GLY A 149 -8.27 22.25 6.19
CA GLY A 149 -6.87 22.63 6.01
C GLY A 149 -6.36 22.49 4.57
N LEU A 150 -7.18 21.95 3.67
CA LEU A 150 -6.78 21.65 2.29
C LEU A 150 -6.61 22.95 1.47
N CYS A 151 -5.36 23.29 1.17
CA CYS A 151 -5.00 24.48 0.39
C CYS A 151 -4.13 24.12 -0.81
N ALA A 152 -4.40 24.74 -1.97
CA ALA A 152 -3.68 24.46 -3.22
C ALA A 152 -2.17 24.69 -3.12
N ASN A 153 -1.74 25.72 -2.38
CA ASN A 153 -0.31 25.99 -2.19
C ASN A 153 0.38 24.90 -1.35
N SER A 154 -0.32 24.35 -0.36
CA SER A 154 0.20 23.27 0.49
C SER A 154 0.25 21.96 -0.28
N VAL A 155 -0.82 21.63 -1.01
CA VAL A 155 -0.88 20.44 -1.87
C VAL A 155 0.22 20.48 -2.93
N ASN A 156 0.34 21.58 -3.68
CA ASN A 156 1.41 21.75 -4.66
C ASN A 156 2.80 21.65 -4.04
N TRP A 157 2.98 22.20 -2.83
CA TRP A 157 4.25 22.14 -2.13
C TRP A 157 4.64 20.70 -1.75
N ILE A 158 3.68 19.85 -1.39
CA ILE A 158 3.89 18.43 -1.09
C ILE A 158 4.10 17.65 -2.39
N ALA A 159 3.19 17.83 -3.37
CA ALA A 159 3.17 17.12 -4.64
C ALA A 159 4.49 17.22 -5.40
N ARG A 160 5.11 18.41 -5.46
CA ARG A 160 6.38 18.62 -6.16
C ARG A 160 7.59 17.87 -5.57
N ASN A 161 7.48 17.31 -4.36
CA ASN A 161 8.54 16.46 -3.79
C ASN A 161 8.41 15.01 -4.28
N PHE A 162 7.32 14.66 -4.96
CA PHE A 162 7.08 13.35 -5.53
C PHE A 162 7.12 13.43 -7.05
N PRO A 163 7.70 12.42 -7.73
CA PRO A 163 7.76 12.39 -9.18
C PRO A 163 6.35 12.22 -9.78
N GLY A 164 6.10 12.89 -10.90
CA GLY A 164 4.91 12.66 -11.73
C GLY A 164 3.61 13.31 -11.25
N LEU A 165 3.63 14.12 -10.19
CA LEU A 165 2.45 14.86 -9.72
C LEU A 165 2.41 16.32 -10.21
N ASP A 166 1.21 16.78 -10.57
CA ASP A 166 0.91 18.17 -10.87
C ASP A 166 0.59 19.00 -9.60
N SER A 167 0.26 20.28 -9.78
CA SER A 167 -0.03 21.19 -8.66
C SER A 167 -1.29 20.84 -7.87
N SER A 168 -2.18 20.02 -8.43
CA SER A 168 -3.38 19.51 -7.75
C SER A 168 -3.14 18.19 -7.02
N GLY A 169 -1.96 17.58 -7.21
CA GLY A 169 -1.65 16.24 -6.70
C GLY A 169 -2.19 15.11 -7.57
N CYS A 170 -2.54 15.39 -8.83
CA CYS A 170 -2.88 14.38 -9.82
C CYS A 170 -1.65 14.02 -10.66
N GLY A 171 -1.68 12.87 -11.32
CA GLY A 171 -0.58 12.43 -12.18
C GLY A 171 -1.09 11.47 -13.24
N ALA A 172 -0.45 11.49 -14.41
CA ALA A 172 -0.74 10.57 -15.50
C ALA A 172 0.55 10.18 -16.19
N PHE A 173 0.73 8.88 -16.45
CA PHE A 173 1.93 8.36 -17.09
C PHE A 173 1.64 7.04 -17.81
N LYS A 174 2.52 6.68 -18.75
CA LYS A 174 2.40 5.45 -19.55
C LYS A 174 3.70 4.67 -19.45
N ILE A 175 3.62 3.39 -19.10
CA ILE A 175 4.76 2.47 -19.07
C ILE A 175 4.33 1.15 -19.69
N SER A 176 5.16 0.59 -20.58
CA SER A 176 4.85 -0.68 -21.26
C SER A 176 3.47 -0.70 -21.95
N ASN A 177 3.08 0.43 -22.56
CA ASN A 177 1.76 0.64 -23.20
C ASN A 177 0.55 0.54 -22.25
N ILE A 178 0.76 0.70 -20.95
CA ILE A 178 -0.29 0.75 -19.94
C ILE A 178 -0.35 2.17 -19.40
N SER A 179 -1.52 2.79 -19.53
CA SER A 179 -1.78 4.14 -19.00
C SER A 179 -2.20 4.05 -17.55
N PHE A 180 -1.59 4.87 -16.70
CA PHE A 180 -1.89 5.01 -15.28
C PHE A 180 -2.35 6.44 -15.01
N VAL A 181 -3.41 6.58 -14.22
CA VAL A 181 -3.92 7.87 -13.76
C VAL A 181 -4.03 7.83 -12.24
N SER A 182 -3.40 8.77 -11.56
CA SER A 182 -3.52 8.99 -10.13
C SER A 182 -4.28 10.27 -9.84
N LEU A 183 -5.29 10.21 -8.97
CA LEU A 183 -6.10 11.37 -8.61
C LEU A 183 -5.94 11.74 -7.14
N ASN A 184 -5.99 13.03 -6.84
CA ASN A 184 -6.07 13.53 -5.48
C ASN A 184 -7.47 13.29 -4.91
N ALA A 185 -7.65 12.12 -4.28
CA ALA A 185 -8.91 11.69 -3.70
C ALA A 185 -9.38 12.58 -2.54
N VAL A 186 -8.46 13.21 -1.79
CA VAL A 186 -8.82 14.15 -0.71
C VAL A 186 -9.56 15.37 -1.27
N ALA A 187 -9.08 15.91 -2.40
CA ALA A 187 -9.75 17.03 -3.06
C ALA A 187 -11.16 16.67 -3.57
N LEU A 188 -11.39 15.40 -3.98
CA LEU A 188 -12.70 14.89 -4.39
C LEU A 188 -13.66 14.65 -3.21
N LEU A 189 -13.14 14.39 -2.01
CA LEU A 189 -13.93 14.32 -0.76
C LEU A 189 -14.42 15.70 -0.34
N CYS A 190 -13.58 16.70 -0.53
CA CYS A 190 -13.92 18.06 -0.19
C CYS A 190 -14.96 18.59 -1.19
N GLY A 191 -15.91 19.37 -0.68
CA GLY A 191 -16.99 19.95 -1.48
C GLY A 191 -16.47 20.88 -2.58
N ASN A 192 -17.28 21.82 -3.04
CA ASN A 192 -16.86 22.66 -4.16
C ASN A 192 -15.66 23.55 -3.78
N ASN A 193 -14.49 23.28 -4.37
CA ASN A 193 -13.25 23.99 -4.09
C ASN A 193 -12.35 23.99 -5.34
N LYS A 194 -11.39 24.90 -5.41
CA LYS A 194 -10.50 25.04 -6.57
C LYS A 194 -9.73 23.75 -6.89
N LEU A 195 -9.23 23.06 -5.87
CA LEU A 195 -8.49 21.80 -6.07
C LEU A 195 -9.39 20.72 -6.67
N ARG A 196 -10.63 20.59 -6.20
CA ARG A 196 -11.60 19.66 -6.79
C ARG A 196 -11.78 19.94 -8.29
N PHE A 197 -11.95 21.20 -8.66
CA PHE A 197 -12.07 21.59 -10.08
C PHE A 197 -10.81 21.24 -10.88
N ASP A 198 -9.61 21.45 -10.31
CA ASP A 198 -8.35 21.08 -10.96
C ASP A 198 -8.24 19.55 -11.14
N VAL A 199 -8.73 18.75 -10.19
CA VAL A 199 -8.82 17.28 -10.32
C VAL A 199 -9.84 16.87 -11.39
N GLU A 200 -11.03 17.47 -11.40
CA GLU A 200 -12.05 17.21 -12.42
C GLU A 200 -11.52 17.57 -13.83
N LYS A 201 -10.77 18.66 -13.94
CA LYS A 201 -10.06 19.03 -15.18
C LYS A 201 -9.01 18.00 -15.60
N ALA A 202 -8.27 17.42 -14.66
CA ALA A 202 -7.33 16.34 -14.94
C ALA A 202 -8.07 15.09 -15.45
N ILE A 203 -9.20 14.72 -14.83
CA ILE A 203 -10.06 13.61 -15.29
C ILE A 203 -10.53 13.82 -16.73
N GLU A 204 -11.06 15.00 -17.06
CA GLU A 204 -11.50 15.30 -18.44
C GLU A 204 -10.36 15.27 -19.44
N ARG A 205 -9.19 15.81 -19.07
CA ARG A 205 -8.02 15.81 -19.93
C ARG A 205 -7.60 14.38 -20.29
N GLU A 206 -7.43 13.52 -19.30
CA GLU A 206 -7.02 12.14 -19.52
C GLU A 206 -8.11 11.33 -20.25
N SER A 207 -9.39 11.62 -19.99
CA SER A 207 -10.51 11.04 -20.74
C SER A 207 -10.42 11.36 -22.23
N VAL A 208 -10.19 12.63 -22.59
CA VAL A 208 -10.08 13.07 -23.99
C VAL A 208 -8.82 12.50 -24.65
N ASP A 209 -7.68 12.52 -23.97
CA ASP A 209 -6.41 11.97 -24.48
C ASP A 209 -6.54 10.48 -24.81
N LEU A 210 -7.21 9.70 -23.94
CA LEU A 210 -7.49 8.28 -24.17
C LEU A 210 -8.48 8.03 -25.32
N GLN A 211 -9.47 8.92 -25.54
CA GLN A 211 -10.40 8.80 -26.67
C GLN A 211 -9.67 9.02 -28.00
N MET A 212 -8.82 10.05 -28.06
CA MET A 212 -8.01 10.34 -29.26
C MET A 212 -7.04 9.20 -29.61
N GLU A 213 -6.45 8.53 -28.60
CA GLU A 213 -5.61 7.35 -28.84
C GLU A 213 -6.38 6.20 -29.52
N ILE A 214 -7.65 5.99 -29.14
CA ILE A 214 -8.48 4.92 -29.71
C ILE A 214 -8.91 5.28 -31.14
N GLU A 215 -9.40 6.50 -31.36
CA GLU A 215 -9.84 6.96 -32.69
C GLU A 215 -8.70 6.95 -33.71
N GLY A 216 -7.50 7.40 -33.34
CA GLY A 216 -6.33 7.37 -34.22
C GLY A 216 -5.87 5.95 -34.59
N MET A 217 -6.14 4.96 -33.74
CA MET A 217 -5.80 3.55 -33.99
C MET A 217 -6.80 2.88 -34.94
N ASP A 218 -8.08 3.28 -34.88
CA ASP A 218 -9.13 2.84 -35.80
C ASP A 218 -8.97 3.46 -37.20
N GLU A 219 -8.53 4.72 -37.29
CA GLU A 219 -8.20 5.37 -38.57
C GLU A 219 -6.97 4.75 -39.26
N ALA A 220 -5.94 4.38 -38.49
CA ALA A 220 -4.74 3.72 -39.03
C ALA A 220 -5.02 2.30 -39.56
N ASN A 221 -6.02 1.61 -39.00
CA ASN A 221 -6.44 0.28 -39.48
C ASN A 221 -7.43 0.35 -40.66
N ASN A 222 -8.15 1.45 -40.82
CA ASN A 222 -9.06 1.67 -41.94
C ASN A 222 -8.40 2.49 -43.05
N GLY A 223 -7.40 1.89 -43.69
CA GLY A 223 -6.96 2.33 -45.01
C GLY A 223 -8.10 2.24 -46.02
N PHE A 224 -8.56 3.41 -46.48
CA PHE A 224 -9.46 3.66 -47.62
C PHE A 224 -10.98 3.60 -47.35
N GLY A 225 -11.57 4.77 -47.08
CA GLY A 225 -13.02 4.99 -47.11
C GLY A 225 -13.38 6.49 -47.15
N MET A 226 -13.90 6.95 -48.27
CA MET A 226 -14.17 8.35 -48.62
C MET A 226 -15.52 8.85 -48.07
N PHE A 227 -15.50 10.02 -47.41
CA PHE A 227 -16.56 11.03 -47.16
C PHE A 227 -18.00 10.63 -46.77
N SER A 228 -18.51 11.17 -45.65
CA SER A 228 -19.86 11.74 -45.60
C SER A 228 -20.04 12.75 -44.46
N GLU A 229 -20.52 13.91 -44.88
CA GLU A 229 -21.10 15.07 -44.21
C GLU A 229 -21.63 14.93 -42.76
N MET A 230 -21.13 15.84 -41.92
CA MET A 230 -21.82 16.65 -40.91
C MET A 230 -23.26 16.27 -40.52
N SER A 231 -23.40 15.66 -39.34
CA SER A 231 -24.57 15.86 -38.48
C SER A 231 -24.10 16.39 -37.12
N ASN A 232 -24.41 17.66 -36.86
CA ASN A 232 -24.28 18.30 -35.55
C ASN A 232 -25.30 17.68 -34.58
N ASP A 233 -24.92 16.56 -33.96
CA ASP A 233 -25.65 16.02 -32.81
C ASP A 233 -24.70 15.94 -31.62
N PHE A 234 -25.20 16.29 -30.44
CA PHE A 234 -24.48 16.49 -29.17
C PHE A 234 -23.83 15.19 -28.65
N ARG A 235 -22.83 14.65 -29.35
CA ARG A 235 -22.19 13.35 -29.07
C ARG A 235 -20.98 13.40 -28.12
N TRP A 236 -20.53 14.58 -27.70
CA TRP A 236 -19.35 14.72 -26.81
C TRP A 236 -19.56 14.15 -25.40
N ARG A 237 -20.80 13.76 -25.03
CA ARG A 237 -21.10 13.20 -23.70
C ARG A 237 -21.11 11.67 -23.64
N VAL A 238 -21.07 10.97 -24.78
CA VAL A 238 -21.07 9.50 -24.78
C VAL A 238 -19.63 9.04 -24.93
N ASN A 239 -18.98 8.76 -23.81
CA ASN A 239 -17.66 8.13 -23.82
C ASN A 239 -17.75 6.77 -24.55
N ALA A 240 -17.16 6.69 -25.75
CA ALA A 240 -17.23 5.53 -26.64
C ALA A 240 -16.35 4.35 -26.18
N MET A 241 -15.52 4.54 -25.15
CA MET A 241 -14.69 3.46 -24.59
C MET A 241 -15.51 2.28 -24.11
N LYS A 242 -15.01 1.06 -24.31
CA LYS A 242 -15.60 -0.12 -23.66
C LYS A 242 -15.30 -0.06 -22.16
N SER A 243 -16.26 -0.48 -21.32
CA SER A 243 -16.00 -0.60 -19.88
C SER A 243 -14.78 -1.48 -19.65
N GLY A 244 -13.85 -1.02 -18.82
CA GLY A 244 -12.61 -1.75 -18.54
C GLY A 244 -11.48 -1.60 -19.58
N SER A 245 -11.63 -0.75 -20.60
CA SER A 245 -10.53 -0.45 -21.56
C SER A 245 -9.69 0.76 -21.17
N GLY A 246 -10.12 1.55 -20.19
CA GLY A 246 -9.46 2.77 -19.73
C GLY A 246 -8.15 2.54 -18.98
N PRO A 247 -7.66 3.55 -18.25
CA PRO A 247 -6.37 3.49 -17.57
C PRO A 247 -6.46 2.63 -16.29
N VAL A 248 -5.29 2.33 -15.73
CA VAL A 248 -5.18 1.87 -14.34
C VAL A 248 -5.38 3.08 -13.44
N LEU A 249 -6.39 3.03 -12.57
CA LEU A 249 -6.69 4.14 -11.67
C LEU A 249 -6.02 3.93 -10.31
N LEU A 250 -5.33 4.95 -9.82
CA LEU A 250 -4.64 4.98 -8.53
C LEU A 250 -5.28 6.03 -7.62
N LEU A 251 -5.74 5.61 -6.45
CA LEU A 251 -6.39 6.47 -5.46
C LEU A 251 -5.88 6.16 -4.07
N HIS A 252 -5.90 7.15 -3.18
CA HIS A 252 -5.67 6.86 -1.76
C HIS A 252 -6.95 6.33 -1.10
N PHE A 253 -8.09 7.00 -1.33
CA PHE A 253 -9.39 6.55 -0.81
C PHE A 253 -10.05 5.54 -1.74
N PRO A 254 -10.66 4.47 -1.19
CA PRO A 254 -11.50 3.58 -1.98
C PRO A 254 -12.70 4.29 -2.59
N LEU A 255 -13.19 3.78 -3.71
CA LEU A 255 -14.41 4.29 -4.32
C LEU A 255 -15.66 3.87 -3.53
N TYR A 256 -16.76 4.61 -3.72
CA TYR A 256 -18.03 4.27 -3.09
C TYR A 256 -18.52 2.88 -3.53
N GLN A 257 -18.94 2.05 -2.58
CA GLN A 257 -19.43 0.70 -2.83
C GLN A 257 -20.95 0.62 -2.60
N SER A 258 -21.72 0.48 -3.70
CA SER A 258 -23.17 0.30 -3.62
C SER A 258 -23.49 -1.09 -3.03
N GLY A 259 -24.07 -1.13 -1.83
CA GLY A 259 -24.37 -2.38 -1.10
C GLY A 259 -23.74 -2.47 0.29
N LYS A 260 -22.71 -1.66 0.58
CA LYS A 260 -22.44 -1.23 1.96
C LYS A 260 -23.43 -0.12 2.28
N THR A 261 -24.69 -0.49 2.48
CA THR A 261 -25.64 0.40 3.13
C THR A 261 -24.96 0.97 4.37
N HIS A 262 -25.11 2.28 4.60
CA HIS A 262 -25.00 2.84 5.94
C HIS A 262 -26.02 2.10 6.80
N ILE A 263 -25.66 0.92 7.30
CA ILE A 263 -26.33 0.28 8.41
C ILE A 263 -25.87 1.08 9.62
N ALA A 264 -26.49 2.24 9.79
CA ALA A 264 -26.76 2.83 11.08
C ALA A 264 -27.82 1.98 11.79
N GLU A 265 -27.55 0.69 11.98
CA GLU A 265 -28.31 -0.22 12.84
C GLU A 265 -27.29 -1.13 13.54
N GLY A 266 -27.17 -0.93 14.85
CA GLY A 266 -26.31 -1.73 15.72
C GLY A 266 -25.02 -1.06 16.20
N SER A 267 -24.99 0.27 16.27
CA SER A 267 -23.93 1.06 16.94
C SER A 267 -23.81 0.81 18.45
N THR A 268 -24.56 -0.15 19.02
CA THR A 268 -24.39 -0.62 20.39
C THR A 268 -23.60 -1.92 20.48
N PHE A 269 -23.71 -2.90 19.56
CA PHE A 269 -23.08 -4.21 19.78
C PHE A 269 -21.60 -4.29 19.37
N ARG A 270 -21.17 -3.58 18.32
CA ARG A 270 -19.74 -3.54 17.91
C ARG A 270 -18.92 -2.62 18.83
N SER A 271 -19.53 -1.53 19.28
CA SER A 271 -19.05 -0.70 20.40
C SER A 271 -18.97 -1.53 21.68
N LEU A 272 -19.99 -2.33 21.99
CA LEU A 272 -19.95 -3.24 23.15
C LEU A 272 -18.98 -4.40 22.99
N ILE A 273 -18.64 -4.91 21.81
CA ILE A 273 -17.58 -5.93 21.66
C ILE A 273 -16.19 -5.28 21.76
N HIS A 274 -16.01 -4.05 21.27
CA HIS A 274 -14.76 -3.32 21.48
C HIS A 274 -14.60 -2.90 22.95
N ARG A 275 -15.69 -2.49 23.60
CA ARG A 275 -15.76 -2.12 25.02
C ARG A 275 -15.80 -3.34 25.96
N ALA A 276 -16.32 -4.48 25.52
CA ALA A 276 -16.30 -5.75 26.24
C ALA A 276 -15.01 -6.52 26.03
N LYS A 277 -14.31 -6.42 24.89
CA LYS A 277 -12.89 -6.82 24.81
C LYS A 277 -12.04 -5.97 25.75
N PHE A 278 -12.36 -4.68 25.89
CA PHE A 278 -11.70 -3.78 26.84
C PHE A 278 -12.11 -4.03 28.31
N GLN A 279 -13.34 -4.51 28.58
CA GLN A 279 -13.85 -4.78 29.94
C GLN A 279 -13.65 -6.24 30.42
N LEU A 280 -13.63 -7.24 29.53
CA LEU A 280 -13.32 -8.64 29.87
C LEU A 280 -11.84 -8.87 30.16
N GLN A 281 -10.98 -7.90 29.84
CA GLN A 281 -9.56 -7.92 30.20
C GLN A 281 -9.29 -7.38 31.62
N HIS A 282 -10.34 -6.94 32.33
CA HIS A 282 -10.24 -6.43 33.71
C HIS A 282 -10.69 -7.41 34.80
N SER A 283 -11.09 -8.64 34.47
CA SER A 283 -11.36 -9.69 35.46
C SER A 283 -10.60 -10.98 35.18
N ALA A 284 -9.28 -10.90 35.18
CA ALA A 284 -8.43 -12.06 35.44
C ALA A 284 -7.20 -11.56 36.20
N SER A 285 -7.29 -11.69 37.52
CA SER A 285 -6.18 -11.54 38.45
C SER A 285 -5.07 -12.52 38.07
N ASN A 286 -4.02 -11.98 37.44
CA ASN A 286 -2.62 -12.46 37.34
C ASN A 286 -2.07 -12.35 35.91
N MET A 287 -1.52 -11.18 35.53
CA MET A 287 -0.29 -11.09 34.72
C MET A 287 0.16 -9.64 34.54
N ALA A 288 1.07 -9.18 35.41
CA ALA A 288 1.76 -7.90 35.26
C ALA A 288 2.61 -7.80 33.96
N PHE A 289 2.83 -8.91 33.26
CA PHE A 289 3.65 -9.01 32.05
C PHE A 289 2.94 -8.49 30.78
N LEU A 290 1.62 -8.71 30.65
CA LEU A 290 0.86 -8.28 29.46
C LEU A 290 0.59 -6.77 29.42
N ASN A 291 0.55 -6.11 30.57
CA ASN A 291 0.36 -4.66 30.64
C ASN A 291 1.56 -3.87 30.11
N HIS A 292 2.77 -4.44 30.17
CA HIS A 292 3.96 -3.77 29.61
C HIS A 292 3.98 -3.84 28.07
N VAL A 293 3.48 -4.95 27.51
CA VAL A 293 3.37 -5.17 26.05
C VAL A 293 2.26 -4.28 25.46
N ASN A 294 1.12 -4.16 26.14
CA ASN A 294 0.04 -3.26 25.73
C ASN A 294 0.42 -1.77 25.81
N GLY A 295 1.36 -1.40 26.69
CA GLY A 295 1.94 -0.05 26.74
C GLY A 295 2.83 0.30 25.54
N ILE A 296 3.33 -0.68 24.79
CA ILE A 296 4.19 -0.49 23.61
C ILE A 296 3.34 -0.26 22.34
N TYR A 297 2.14 -0.83 22.27
CA TYR A 297 1.17 -0.57 21.18
C TYR A 297 0.40 0.75 21.34
N ALA A 298 0.44 1.38 22.52
CA ALA A 298 -0.30 2.61 22.81
C ALA A 298 0.31 3.90 22.22
N CYS A 299 1.46 3.82 21.53
CA CYS A 299 2.03 4.95 20.79
C CYS A 299 1.37 5.03 19.39
N PHE A 300 0.05 5.23 19.38
CA PHE A 300 -0.72 5.37 18.15
C PHE A 300 -0.36 6.70 17.47
N SER A 301 0.11 6.64 16.21
CA SER A 301 -0.27 7.66 15.24
C SER A 301 -1.80 7.64 15.22
N GLY A 302 -2.45 8.75 15.61
CA GLY A 302 -3.91 8.79 15.81
C GLY A 302 -4.71 8.23 14.63
N THR A 303 -6.00 7.95 14.87
CA THR A 303 -6.98 7.82 13.77
C THR A 303 -6.77 9.05 12.90
N GLY A 304 -6.48 8.86 11.62
CA GLY A 304 -6.06 9.94 10.72
C GLY A 304 -7.15 11.02 10.61
N PRO A 305 -6.92 12.04 9.78
CA PRO A 305 -7.93 13.06 9.52
C PRO A 305 -9.30 12.48 9.14
N TYR A 306 -9.33 11.34 8.44
CA TYR A 306 -10.56 10.62 8.10
C TYR A 306 -10.66 9.24 8.76
N ASP A 307 -11.89 8.77 8.96
CA ASP A 307 -12.15 7.39 9.38
C ASP A 307 -11.70 6.41 8.28
N LEU A 308 -11.18 5.24 8.67
CA LEU A 308 -10.69 4.20 7.76
C LEU A 308 -11.78 3.64 6.85
N SER A 309 -13.06 3.84 7.20
CA SER A 309 -14.20 3.45 6.37
C SER A 309 -14.57 4.49 5.30
N GLN A 310 -13.93 5.67 5.30
CA GLN A 310 -14.21 6.75 4.37
C GLN A 310 -13.92 6.32 2.93
N THR A 311 -14.83 6.67 2.03
CA THR A 311 -14.73 6.42 0.59
C THR A 311 -14.94 7.72 -0.19
N VAL A 312 -14.47 7.75 -1.43
CA VAL A 312 -14.76 8.83 -2.38
C VAL A 312 -16.27 8.97 -2.54
N PRO A 313 -16.84 10.19 -2.57
CA PRO A 313 -18.30 10.35 -2.58
C PRO A 313 -18.95 9.71 -3.82
N PRO A 314 -20.22 9.26 -3.75
CA PRO A 314 -20.88 8.55 -4.85
C PRO A 314 -20.89 9.32 -6.17
N ASN A 315 -21.11 10.64 -6.14
CA ASN A 315 -21.12 11.48 -7.34
C ASN A 315 -19.75 11.56 -8.03
N ALA A 316 -18.66 11.66 -7.25
CA ALA A 316 -17.30 11.65 -7.79
C ALA A 316 -16.91 10.25 -8.28
N THR A 317 -17.34 9.21 -7.57
CA THR A 317 -17.15 7.81 -7.99
C THR A 317 -17.82 7.55 -9.34
N GLU A 318 -19.10 7.92 -9.49
CA GLU A 318 -19.83 7.78 -10.74
C GLU A 318 -19.17 8.58 -11.87
N TYR A 319 -18.76 9.82 -11.60
CA TYR A 319 -18.07 10.66 -12.57
C TYR A 319 -16.76 10.02 -13.08
N ILE A 320 -15.94 9.47 -12.17
CA ILE A 320 -14.71 8.74 -12.51
C ILE A 320 -15.02 7.55 -13.44
N PHE A 321 -16.05 6.75 -13.11
CA PHE A 321 -16.43 5.61 -13.94
C PHE A 321 -16.88 6.04 -15.34
N HIS A 322 -17.69 7.09 -15.46
CA HIS A 322 -18.14 7.58 -16.76
C HIS A 322 -17.02 8.18 -17.61
N ALA A 323 -16.12 8.96 -16.98
CA ALA A 323 -15.06 9.66 -17.69
C ALA A 323 -13.89 8.73 -18.06
N LEU A 324 -13.39 7.93 -17.12
CA LEU A 324 -12.15 7.17 -17.32
C LEU A 324 -12.38 5.70 -17.71
N LYS A 325 -13.54 5.11 -17.41
CA LYS A 325 -13.82 3.67 -17.55
C LYS A 325 -12.63 2.77 -17.18
N PRO A 326 -12.11 2.86 -15.94
CA PRO A 326 -10.85 2.23 -15.56
C PRO A 326 -10.85 0.73 -15.81
N ARG A 327 -9.68 0.16 -16.17
CA ARG A 327 -9.54 -1.30 -16.33
C ARG A 327 -9.40 -2.05 -15.01
N ILE A 328 -8.79 -1.39 -14.04
CA ILE A 328 -8.61 -1.85 -12.66
C ILE A 328 -8.33 -0.62 -11.79
N ILE A 329 -8.73 -0.67 -10.54
CA ILE A 329 -8.54 0.40 -9.57
C ILE A 329 -7.69 -0.13 -8.42
N PHE A 330 -6.70 0.64 -8.00
CA PHE A 330 -5.95 0.39 -6.78
C PHE A 330 -6.18 1.53 -5.79
N SER A 331 -6.62 1.16 -4.58
CA SER A 331 -6.91 2.09 -3.48
C SER A 331 -6.15 1.75 -2.19
N ALA A 332 -6.24 2.60 -1.17
CA ALA A 332 -5.59 2.40 0.12
C ALA A 332 -6.50 2.89 1.28
N HIS A 333 -5.95 3.69 2.21
CA HIS A 333 -6.63 4.30 3.37
C HIS A 333 -7.13 3.34 4.46
N THR A 334 -7.83 2.26 4.11
CA THR A 334 -8.46 1.34 5.09
C THR A 334 -7.46 0.59 5.96
N GLN A 335 -6.19 0.57 5.55
CA GLN A 335 -5.07 -0.20 6.12
C GLN A 335 -5.23 -1.72 5.96
N GLU A 336 -6.35 -2.20 5.42
CA GLU A 336 -6.67 -3.61 5.23
C GLU A 336 -6.74 -3.96 3.75
N PHE A 337 -6.27 -5.17 3.44
CA PHE A 337 -6.42 -5.71 2.11
C PHE A 337 -7.90 -5.98 1.81
N SER A 338 -8.38 -5.52 0.67
CA SER A 338 -9.72 -5.82 0.16
C SER A 338 -9.66 -6.00 -1.35
N ASP A 339 -10.44 -6.93 -1.87
CA ASP A 339 -10.61 -7.19 -3.30
C ASP A 339 -12.10 -7.16 -3.60
N HIS A 340 -12.51 -6.17 -4.38
CA HIS A 340 -13.90 -5.89 -4.68
C HIS A 340 -14.11 -5.76 -6.19
N THR A 341 -15.32 -6.06 -6.65
CA THR A 341 -15.72 -5.81 -8.03
C THR A 341 -16.95 -4.92 -8.00
N HIS A 342 -16.84 -3.77 -8.65
CA HIS A 342 -17.90 -2.78 -8.75
C HIS A 342 -19.06 -3.27 -9.64
N PRO A 343 -20.24 -2.65 -9.56
CA PRO A 343 -21.40 -3.05 -10.37
C PRO A 343 -21.18 -3.00 -11.89
N ASP A 344 -20.23 -2.19 -12.36
CA ASP A 344 -19.84 -2.08 -13.77
C ASP A 344 -18.87 -3.20 -14.23
N GLY A 345 -18.47 -4.09 -13.32
CA GLY A 345 -17.50 -5.16 -13.54
C GLY A 345 -16.05 -4.77 -13.28
N THR A 346 -15.76 -3.52 -12.92
CA THR A 346 -14.39 -3.06 -12.67
C THR A 346 -13.89 -3.58 -11.32
N ARG A 347 -12.73 -4.24 -11.32
CA ARG A 347 -12.08 -4.72 -10.09
C ARG A 347 -11.36 -3.57 -9.38
N GLU A 348 -11.59 -3.45 -8.07
CA GLU A 348 -10.87 -2.55 -7.17
C GLU A 348 -10.12 -3.37 -6.11
N VAL A 349 -8.82 -3.13 -5.97
CA VAL A 349 -7.98 -3.75 -4.96
C VAL A 349 -7.47 -2.68 -3.99
N THR A 350 -7.87 -2.79 -2.73
CA THR A 350 -7.38 -1.94 -1.65
C THR A 350 -6.13 -2.55 -1.04
N ILE A 351 -5.05 -1.76 -1.01
CA ILE A 351 -3.72 -2.16 -0.54
C ILE A 351 -3.65 -1.96 0.98
N PRO A 352 -3.18 -2.97 1.74
CA PRO A 352 -3.00 -2.83 3.19
C PRO A 352 -1.89 -1.85 3.54
N ALA A 353 -1.79 -1.50 4.81
CA ALA A 353 -0.67 -0.70 5.29
C ALA A 353 0.66 -1.48 5.28
N MET A 354 1.72 -0.88 4.75
CA MET A 354 3.08 -1.41 4.76
C MET A 354 3.89 -0.83 5.93
N THR A 355 3.41 -1.06 7.15
CA THR A 355 4.04 -0.59 8.40
C THR A 355 3.50 -1.32 9.63
N TRP A 356 4.34 -1.53 10.65
CA TRP A 356 3.90 -2.08 11.94
C TRP A 356 3.18 -1.08 12.85
N LYS A 357 3.17 0.20 12.47
CA LYS A 357 2.67 1.28 13.34
C LYS A 357 1.16 1.22 13.58
N VAL A 358 0.42 0.60 12.66
CA VAL A 358 -1.06 0.49 12.73
C VAL A 358 -1.55 -0.95 12.69
N ARG A 359 -0.70 -1.90 12.27
CA ARG A 359 -1.07 -3.31 12.11
C ARG A 359 0.10 -4.21 12.48
N ASP A 360 -0.23 -5.37 13.04
CA ASP A 360 0.78 -6.39 13.33
C ASP A 360 1.25 -7.10 12.04
N ASP A 361 0.42 -7.16 10.99
CA ASP A 361 0.65 -7.92 9.76
C ASP A 361 0.68 -7.03 8.50
N PRO A 362 1.77 -6.30 8.26
CA PRO A 362 1.88 -5.46 7.08
C PRO A 362 1.96 -6.30 5.81
N GLY A 363 1.61 -5.66 4.70
CA GLY A 363 1.67 -6.28 3.39
C GLY A 363 1.67 -5.28 2.26
N PHE A 364 1.75 -5.82 1.06
CA PHE A 364 1.73 -5.08 -0.19
C PHE A 364 1.19 -5.99 -1.29
N ILE A 365 1.06 -5.45 -2.50
CA ILE A 365 0.67 -6.24 -3.66
C ILE A 365 1.69 -6.12 -4.78
N VAL A 366 1.72 -7.11 -5.66
CA VAL A 366 2.36 -7.03 -6.96
C VAL A 366 1.30 -7.25 -8.03
N ALA A 367 1.09 -6.25 -8.87
CA ALA A 367 0.25 -6.34 -10.06
C ALA A 367 1.13 -6.70 -11.26
N THR A 368 0.81 -7.79 -11.95
CA THR A 368 1.50 -8.18 -13.19
C THR A 368 0.54 -7.96 -14.36
N PHE A 369 0.92 -7.05 -15.24
CA PHE A 369 0.16 -6.69 -16.43
C PHE A 369 0.75 -7.43 -17.63
N GLN A 370 -0.07 -8.32 -18.20
CA GLN A 370 0.35 -9.10 -19.36
C GLN A 370 0.28 -8.24 -20.62
N ARG A 371 1.33 -8.27 -21.45
CA ARG A 371 1.33 -7.49 -22.70
C ARG A 371 0.41 -8.08 -23.77
N ASN A 372 0.27 -9.40 -23.79
CA ASN A 372 -0.51 -10.12 -24.82
C ASN A 372 -1.97 -10.38 -24.43
N LYS A 373 -2.35 -10.14 -23.18
CA LYS A 373 -3.72 -10.31 -22.68
C LYS A 373 -4.08 -9.06 -21.89
N SER A 374 -5.27 -8.51 -22.06
CA SER A 374 -5.79 -7.42 -21.19
C SER A 374 -6.00 -7.87 -19.72
N ALA A 375 -5.41 -8.99 -19.32
CA ALA A 375 -5.54 -9.60 -18.01
C ALA A 375 -4.51 -8.98 -17.05
N VAL A 376 -5.01 -8.60 -15.88
CA VAL A 376 -4.19 -8.15 -14.75
C VAL A 376 -4.24 -9.24 -13.68
N SER A 377 -3.08 -9.77 -13.32
CA SER A 377 -2.97 -10.68 -12.17
C SER A 377 -2.46 -9.90 -10.97
N VAL A 378 -3.04 -10.16 -9.80
CA VAL A 378 -2.70 -9.48 -8.55
C VAL A 378 -2.24 -10.52 -7.56
N THR A 379 -1.04 -10.31 -7.02
CA THR A 379 -0.45 -11.16 -5.99
C THR A 379 -0.38 -10.37 -4.70
N TYR A 380 -1.01 -10.89 -3.64
CA TYR A 380 -0.91 -10.33 -2.30
C TYR A 380 0.33 -10.89 -1.59
N CYS A 381 1.15 -10.02 -1.01
CA CYS A 381 2.35 -10.39 -0.28
C CYS A 381 2.28 -9.88 1.15
N SER A 382 2.33 -10.80 2.12
CA SER A 382 2.45 -10.48 3.54
C SER A 382 3.93 -10.54 3.95
N VAL A 383 4.34 -9.62 4.82
CA VAL A 383 5.65 -9.66 5.49
C VAL A 383 5.49 -10.13 6.93
N ALA A 384 6.61 -10.29 7.64
CA ALA A 384 6.59 -10.78 9.00
C ALA A 384 5.82 -9.87 9.96
N ARG A 385 5.22 -10.51 10.97
CA ARG A 385 4.48 -9.81 12.01
C ARG A 385 5.41 -9.24 13.07
N GLU A 386 5.09 -8.05 13.58
CA GLU A 386 5.87 -7.42 14.66
C GLU A 386 5.91 -8.34 15.89
N SER A 387 4.74 -8.85 16.28
CA SER A 387 4.56 -9.76 17.41
C SER A 387 5.41 -11.02 17.27
N HIS A 388 5.48 -11.62 16.08
CA HIS A 388 6.26 -12.85 15.85
C HIS A 388 7.76 -12.59 16.00
N ILE A 389 8.26 -11.45 15.52
CA ILE A 389 9.67 -11.06 15.65
C ILE A 389 9.99 -10.78 17.12
N LEU A 390 9.14 -10.02 17.82
CA LEU A 390 9.32 -9.75 19.25
C LEU A 390 9.29 -11.03 20.08
N ILE A 391 8.40 -11.98 19.78
CA ILE A 391 8.35 -13.30 20.43
C ILE A 391 9.65 -14.07 20.15
N ALA A 392 10.13 -14.10 18.92
CA ALA A 392 11.39 -14.78 18.59
C ALA A 392 12.58 -14.16 19.33
N TYR A 393 12.63 -12.83 19.44
CA TYR A 393 13.70 -12.08 20.12
C TYR A 393 13.68 -12.34 21.62
N THR A 394 12.49 -12.33 22.23
CA THR A 394 12.33 -12.61 23.66
C THR A 394 12.66 -14.07 23.98
N LEU A 395 12.24 -15.03 23.14
CA LEU A 395 12.61 -16.43 23.30
C LEU A 395 14.13 -16.64 23.15
N ALA A 396 14.76 -16.02 22.15
CA ALA A 396 16.20 -16.09 21.95
C ALA A 396 16.96 -15.53 23.15
N LEU A 397 16.51 -14.39 23.70
CA LEU A 397 17.10 -13.78 24.91
C LEU A 397 16.95 -14.68 26.13
N VAL A 398 15.76 -15.25 26.37
CA VAL A 398 15.52 -16.16 27.50
C VAL A 398 16.38 -17.41 27.39
N LEU A 399 16.49 -18.01 26.20
CA LEU A 399 17.36 -19.17 25.96
C LEU A 399 18.84 -18.84 26.20
N PHE A 400 19.27 -17.66 25.77
CA PHE A 400 20.63 -17.19 25.99
C PHE A 400 20.95 -16.97 27.48
N LEU A 401 20.05 -16.31 28.22
CA LEU A 401 20.19 -16.10 29.66
C LEU A 401 20.16 -17.42 30.45
N PHE A 402 19.25 -18.33 30.08
CA PHE A 402 19.20 -19.68 30.65
C PHE A 402 20.52 -20.43 30.43
N PHE A 403 21.09 -20.33 29.23
CA PHE A 403 22.38 -20.94 28.93
C PHE A 403 23.53 -20.37 29.78
N ILE A 404 23.59 -19.04 29.96
CA ILE A 404 24.59 -18.41 30.83
C ILE A 404 24.45 -18.92 32.26
N PHE A 405 23.21 -18.97 32.78
CA PHE A 405 22.95 -19.44 34.12
C PHE A 405 23.36 -20.91 34.33
N VAL A 406 22.99 -21.80 33.40
CA VAL A 406 23.38 -23.22 33.45
C VAL A 406 24.90 -23.39 33.34
N SER A 407 25.56 -22.63 32.47
CA SER A 407 27.01 -22.69 32.29
C SER A 407 27.78 -22.28 33.55
N ASN A 408 27.30 -21.25 34.26
CA ASN A 408 27.92 -20.74 35.50
C ASN A 408 27.64 -21.63 36.72
N THR A 409 26.49 -22.32 36.77
CA THR A 409 26.14 -23.23 37.88
C THR A 409 26.82 -24.60 37.78
N LEU A 410 27.23 -25.01 36.57
CA LEU A 410 27.98 -26.25 36.29
C LEU A 410 29.51 -26.05 36.32
N GLU A 411 30.01 -24.94 36.88
CA GLU A 411 31.40 -24.91 37.38
C GLU A 411 31.45 -25.70 38.68
N PRO A 412 32.14 -26.85 38.73
CA PRO A 412 32.42 -27.48 40.02
C PRO A 412 33.27 -26.48 40.81
N LYS A 413 32.73 -25.98 41.93
CA LYS A 413 33.55 -25.41 42.99
C LYS A 413 34.61 -26.47 43.28
N GLY A 414 35.85 -26.21 42.87
CA GLY A 414 36.97 -27.09 43.17
C GLY A 414 36.95 -27.35 44.67
N LEU A 415 36.89 -28.62 45.07
CA LEU A 415 37.36 -29.01 46.39
C LEU A 415 38.82 -28.55 46.46
N SER A 416 39.09 -27.50 47.25
CA SER A 416 40.43 -27.16 47.73
C SER A 416 40.87 -28.19 48.77
#